data_AF-A0A522A0M7-F1
#
_entry.id   AF-A0A522A0M7-F1
#
_cell.length_a   1.000
_cell.length_b   1.000
_cell.length_c   1.000
_cell.angle_alpha   90.00
_cell.angle_beta   90.00
_cell.angle_gamma   90.00
#
_symmetry.space_group_name_H-M   'P 1'
#
loop_
_entity.id
_entity.type
_entity.pdbx_description
1 polymer ?
#
loop_
_entity_poly.entity_id
_entity_poly.type
_entity_poly.pdbx_seq_one_letter_code
_entity_poly.pdbx_strand_id
1 'polypeptide(L)'
;MDIRQRPDGSVTWYSDQEGLDLGRAGGPKTPTAATQAKYRLATVAVVPLGIAAGNGGVVSWQPDNNGIDYIISAVDLDITSAQSGQTVNIGTAANGSTSSANLLDTLSIAATGTFDNTTDKGTNGKSRQHLTAGQFITATASGTPASLAGNLYITYWPV
;
A
#
# COMPACT_ATOMS: atom_id res chain seq x y z
N MET A 1 -31.76 -3.38 -0.53
CA MET A 1 -30.64 -3.47 -1.49
C MET A 1 -31.20 -3.02 -2.81
N ASP A 2 -30.65 -1.93 -3.32
CA ASP A 2 -31.12 -1.24 -4.52
C ASP A 2 -30.01 -1.27 -5.60
N ILE A 3 -30.39 -1.26 -6.87
CA ILE A 3 -29.45 -1.21 -7.99
C ILE A 3 -29.58 0.14 -8.66
N ARG A 4 -28.51 0.95 -8.58
CA ARG A 4 -28.51 2.32 -9.11
C ARG A 4 -27.58 2.44 -10.30
N GLN A 5 -28.13 2.92 -11.42
CA GLN A 5 -27.31 3.32 -12.56
C GLN A 5 -26.73 4.72 -12.30
N ARG A 6 -25.44 4.88 -12.55
CA ARG A 6 -24.69 6.10 -12.30
C ARG A 6 -24.44 6.87 -13.61
N PRO A 7 -24.22 8.19 -13.56
CA PRO A 7 -23.95 9.01 -14.76
C PRO A 7 -22.69 8.61 -15.53
N ASP A 8 -21.77 7.89 -14.90
CA ASP A 8 -20.54 7.36 -15.51
C ASP A 8 -20.77 6.04 -16.28
N GLY A 9 -22.02 5.60 -16.41
CA GLY A 9 -22.37 4.35 -17.09
C GLY A 9 -22.14 3.08 -16.25
N SER A 10 -21.72 3.22 -14.99
CA SER A 10 -21.61 2.10 -14.05
C SER A 10 -22.94 1.81 -13.34
N VAL A 11 -23.03 0.63 -12.76
CA VAL A 11 -24.16 0.17 -11.94
C VAL A 11 -23.64 -0.16 -10.55
N THR A 12 -24.30 0.34 -9.51
CA THR A 12 -23.95 0.11 -8.10
C THR A 12 -25.00 -0.71 -7.39
N TRP A 13 -24.58 -1.67 -6.57
CA TRP A 13 -25.43 -2.27 -5.55
C TRP A 13 -25.37 -1.42 -4.28
N TYR A 14 -26.49 -0.83 -3.86
CA TYR A 14 -26.59 0.08 -2.73
C TYR A 14 -27.36 -0.54 -1.57
N SER A 15 -26.87 -0.38 -0.35
CA SER A 15 -27.56 -0.75 0.88
C SER A 15 -28.28 0.48 1.44
N ASP A 16 -29.62 0.52 1.37
CA ASP A 16 -30.39 1.61 1.97
C ASP A 16 -30.33 1.59 3.51
N GLN A 17 -30.09 0.41 4.09
CA GLN A 17 -29.96 0.25 5.54
C GLN A 17 -28.63 0.80 6.07
N GLU A 18 -27.54 0.61 5.31
CA GLU A 18 -26.20 1.07 5.71
C GLU A 18 -25.82 2.42 5.06
N GLY A 19 -26.60 2.87 4.09
CA GLY A 19 -26.38 4.11 3.36
C GLY A 19 -25.18 4.08 2.38
N LEU A 20 -24.70 2.89 2.01
CA LEU A 20 -23.40 2.68 1.36
C LEU A 20 -23.51 1.85 0.05
N ASP A 21 -22.60 2.11 -0.90
CA ASP A 21 -22.41 1.28 -2.10
C ASP A 21 -21.66 -0.01 -1.69
N LEU A 22 -22.27 -1.18 -1.85
CA LEU A 22 -21.70 -2.49 -1.55
C LEU A 22 -20.83 -3.04 -2.69
N GLY A 23 -21.01 -2.53 -3.90
CA GLY A 23 -20.17 -2.84 -5.04
C GLY A 23 -20.61 -2.08 -6.29
N ARG A 24 -19.74 -2.07 -7.29
CA ARG A 24 -19.96 -1.38 -8.57
C ARG A 24 -19.47 -2.25 -9.72
N ALA A 25 -20.22 -2.29 -10.81
CA ALA A 25 -19.85 -2.95 -12.06
C ALA A 25 -20.01 -1.98 -13.25
N GLY A 26 -19.10 -2.07 -14.22
CA GLY A 26 -19.10 -1.21 -15.41
C GLY A 26 -18.39 0.12 -15.22
N GLY A 27 -18.40 0.95 -16.26
CA GLY A 27 -17.68 2.22 -16.36
C GLY A 27 -17.21 2.47 -17.79
N PRO A 28 -16.66 3.66 -18.08
CA PRO A 28 -16.22 4.00 -19.43
C PRO A 28 -15.02 3.13 -19.84
N LYS A 29 -15.02 2.66 -21.09
CA LYS A 29 -13.93 1.89 -21.71
C LYS A 29 -12.56 2.58 -21.57
N THR A 30 -12.57 3.91 -21.50
CA THR A 30 -11.38 4.74 -21.26
C THR A 30 -11.65 5.64 -20.05
N PRO A 31 -11.29 5.22 -18.83
CA PRO A 31 -11.44 6.06 -17.65
C PRO A 31 -10.54 7.29 -17.76
N THR A 32 -11.09 8.47 -17.53
CA THR A 32 -10.33 9.71 -17.32
C THR A 32 -10.34 10.06 -15.84
N ALA A 33 -9.47 10.96 -15.37
CA ALA A 33 -9.47 11.41 -13.97
C ALA A 33 -10.86 11.91 -13.49
N ALA A 34 -11.74 12.36 -14.39
CA ALA A 34 -13.10 12.80 -14.09
C ALA A 34 -14.15 11.66 -14.07
N THR A 35 -13.87 10.51 -14.68
CA THR A 35 -14.83 9.39 -14.84
C THR A 35 -14.33 8.06 -14.29
N GLN A 36 -13.31 8.06 -13.44
CA GLN A 36 -12.89 6.86 -12.73
C GLN A 36 -14.06 6.31 -11.90
N ALA A 37 -14.50 5.10 -12.23
CA ALA A 37 -15.35 4.33 -11.35
C ALA A 37 -14.60 4.16 -10.02
N LYS A 38 -14.97 4.94 -9.01
CA LYS A 38 -14.39 4.85 -7.67
C LYS A 38 -14.96 3.59 -7.02
N TYR A 39 -14.27 2.47 -7.16
CA TYR A 39 -14.53 1.27 -6.37
C TYR A 39 -14.08 1.58 -4.94
N ARG A 40 -14.97 2.16 -4.12
CA ARG A 40 -14.69 2.61 -2.74
C ARG A 40 -14.56 1.44 -1.75
N LEU A 41 -13.73 0.47 -2.06
CA LEU A 41 -13.29 -0.57 -1.13
C LEU A 41 -11.81 -0.32 -0.81
N ALA A 42 -11.36 -0.76 0.37
CA ALA A 42 -9.93 -0.80 0.68
C ALA A 42 -9.26 -1.60 -0.44
N THR A 43 -8.30 -1.00 -1.11
CA THR A 43 -7.48 -1.75 -2.05
C THR A 43 -6.27 -2.27 -1.30
N VAL A 44 -5.96 -3.54 -1.51
CA VAL A 44 -4.73 -4.16 -1.00
C VAL A 44 -3.81 -4.40 -2.17
N ALA A 45 -2.66 -3.73 -2.18
CA ALA A 45 -1.56 -4.09 -3.06
C ALA A 45 -0.70 -5.16 -2.38
N VAL A 46 -0.31 -6.18 -3.14
CA VAL A 46 0.63 -7.21 -2.70
C VAL A 46 1.89 -7.07 -3.52
N VAL A 47 3.02 -6.80 -2.85
CA VAL A 47 4.30 -6.54 -3.50
C VAL A 47 5.32 -7.56 -3.01
N PRO A 48 5.93 -8.37 -3.89
CA PRO A 48 6.97 -9.31 -3.47
C PRO A 48 8.20 -8.55 -2.98
N LEU A 49 8.87 -9.08 -1.96
CA LEU A 49 10.09 -8.49 -1.42
C LEU A 49 11.27 -8.72 -2.36
N GLY A 50 11.99 -7.65 -2.67
CA GLY A 50 13.26 -7.65 -3.37
C GLY A 50 14.45 -7.89 -2.45
N ILE A 51 15.57 -8.27 -3.06
CA ILE A 51 16.85 -8.55 -2.38
C ILE A 51 17.95 -7.56 -2.78
N ALA A 52 17.58 -6.45 -3.45
CA ALA A 52 18.54 -5.48 -3.94
C ALA A 52 19.08 -4.60 -2.80
N ALA A 53 20.34 -4.21 -2.91
CA ALA A 53 20.94 -3.21 -2.05
C ALA A 53 20.39 -1.81 -2.35
N GLY A 54 20.47 -0.93 -1.36
CA GLY A 54 20.13 0.48 -1.51
C GLY A 54 18.67 0.80 -1.23
N ASN A 55 18.38 2.10 -1.24
CA ASN A 55 17.07 2.63 -0.90
C ASN A 55 16.00 2.17 -1.90
N GLY A 56 14.88 1.67 -1.38
CA GLY A 56 13.80 1.10 -2.18
C GLY A 56 14.15 -0.24 -2.85
N GLY A 57 15.31 -0.84 -2.52
CA GLY A 57 15.76 -2.12 -3.08
C GLY A 57 14.94 -3.33 -2.62
N VAL A 58 14.25 -3.22 -1.47
CA VAL A 58 13.33 -4.26 -0.99
C VAL A 58 11.95 -4.07 -1.61
N VAL A 59 11.39 -2.86 -1.56
CA VAL A 59 10.15 -2.52 -2.25
C VAL A 59 10.25 -1.09 -2.76
N SER A 60 9.77 -0.89 -3.98
CA SER A 60 9.43 0.43 -4.52
C SER A 60 8.09 0.30 -5.23
N TRP A 61 7.03 0.74 -4.56
CA TRP A 61 5.67 0.67 -5.07
C TRP A 61 5.02 2.04 -5.09
N GLN A 62 4.24 2.32 -6.11
CA GLN A 62 3.32 3.44 -6.13
C GLN A 62 1.96 2.93 -6.61
N PRO A 63 0.84 3.48 -6.12
CA PRO A 63 -0.46 3.23 -6.71
C PRO A 63 -0.49 3.76 -8.15
N ASP A 64 -1.49 3.34 -8.93
CA ASP A 64 -1.67 3.84 -10.30
C ASP A 64 -1.61 5.37 -10.30
N ASN A 65 -0.73 5.90 -11.16
CA ASN A 65 -0.35 7.32 -11.22
C ASN A 65 -1.47 8.16 -11.85
N ASN A 66 -2.59 8.22 -11.14
CA ASN A 66 -3.83 8.84 -11.56
C ASN A 66 -3.94 10.31 -11.11
N GLY A 67 -2.87 10.85 -10.50
CA GLY A 67 -2.85 12.21 -9.94
C GLY A 67 -3.71 12.38 -8.68
N ILE A 68 -3.99 11.28 -7.96
CA ILE A 68 -4.85 11.25 -6.77
C ILE A 68 -3.99 10.95 -5.55
N ASP A 69 -4.36 11.56 -4.41
CA ASP A 69 -3.76 11.29 -3.11
C ASP A 69 -4.41 10.06 -2.45
N TYR A 70 -3.65 9.36 -1.62
CA TYR A 70 -4.10 8.15 -0.95
C TYR A 70 -3.83 8.22 0.55
N ILE A 71 -4.66 7.57 1.35
CA ILE A 71 -4.35 7.24 2.74
C ILE A 71 -3.86 5.80 2.79
N ILE A 72 -2.65 5.61 3.27
CA ILE A 72 -2.13 4.30 3.66
C ILE A 72 -2.63 4.02 5.06
N SER A 73 -3.41 2.96 5.20
CA SER A 73 -4.07 2.60 6.46
C SER A 73 -3.39 1.46 7.19
N ALA A 74 -2.70 0.59 6.48
CA ALA A 74 -1.88 -0.48 7.03
C ALA A 74 -0.79 -0.86 6.03
N VAL A 75 0.37 -1.25 6.56
CA VAL A 75 1.35 -2.05 5.85
C VAL A 75 1.69 -3.27 6.68
N ASP A 76 1.55 -4.44 6.07
CA ASP A 76 1.83 -5.73 6.69
C ASP A 76 2.97 -6.41 5.94
N LEU A 77 4.09 -6.60 6.62
CA LEU A 77 5.27 -7.26 6.10
C LEU A 77 5.21 -8.74 6.50
N ASP A 78 4.99 -9.61 5.52
CA ASP A 78 5.00 -11.05 5.69
C ASP A 78 6.34 -11.63 5.21
N ILE A 79 7.14 -12.13 6.14
CA ILE A 79 8.48 -12.68 5.89
C ILE A 79 8.42 -14.21 5.91
N THR A 80 8.67 -14.82 4.76
CA THR A 80 8.74 -16.29 4.62
C THR A 80 10.18 -16.83 4.68
N SER A 81 11.17 -16.00 4.34
CA SER A 81 12.60 -16.30 4.52
C SER A 81 13.28 -15.12 5.16
N ALA A 82 13.88 -15.32 6.33
CA ALA A 82 14.48 -14.27 7.13
C ALA A 82 15.90 -13.90 6.67
N GLN A 83 16.36 -12.71 7.08
CA GLN A 83 17.73 -12.25 6.93
C GLN A 83 18.27 -11.73 8.27
N SER A 84 19.30 -12.41 8.79
CA SER A 84 19.90 -12.05 10.08
C SER A 84 20.72 -10.76 9.99
N GLY A 85 20.78 -10.01 11.09
CA GLY A 85 21.64 -8.83 11.24
C GLY A 85 21.22 -7.61 10.42
N GLN A 86 20.01 -7.61 9.85
CA GLN A 86 19.47 -6.50 9.07
C GLN A 86 18.13 -6.03 9.62
N THR A 87 17.83 -4.77 9.33
CA THR A 87 16.57 -4.11 9.64
C THR A 87 15.97 -3.55 8.36
N VAL A 88 14.65 -3.31 8.35
CA VAL A 88 13.95 -2.67 7.25
C VAL A 88 13.25 -1.40 7.72
N ASN A 89 13.32 -0.36 6.89
CA ASN A 89 12.55 0.87 7.03
C ASN A 89 11.51 0.92 5.91
N ILE A 90 10.24 1.14 6.26
CA ILE A 90 9.14 1.30 5.31
C ILE A 90 8.49 2.66 5.52
N GLY A 91 8.24 3.38 4.42
CA GLY A 91 7.57 4.66 4.49
C GLY A 91 7.24 5.27 3.14
N THR A 92 6.60 6.44 3.20
CA THR A 92 6.32 7.24 2.01
C THR A 92 7.52 8.08 1.59
N ALA A 93 7.81 8.12 0.29
CA ALA A 93 8.96 8.81 -0.29
C ALA A 93 8.59 9.53 -1.59
N ALA A 94 9.36 10.55 -1.96
CA ALA A 94 9.13 11.32 -3.19
C ALA A 94 9.46 10.55 -4.49
N ASN A 95 10.23 9.47 -4.40
CA ASN A 95 10.60 8.60 -5.51
C ASN A 95 10.93 7.19 -4.99
N GLY A 96 11.00 6.23 -5.91
CA GLY A 96 11.25 4.81 -5.62
C GLY A 96 12.65 4.47 -5.09
N SER A 97 13.59 5.42 -5.03
CA SER A 97 14.97 5.21 -4.58
C SER A 97 15.34 6.05 -3.35
N THR A 98 14.33 6.55 -2.64
CA THR A 98 14.52 7.30 -1.39
C THR A 98 13.98 6.47 -0.22
N SER A 99 14.78 6.33 0.84
CA SER A 99 14.37 5.63 2.06
C SER A 99 13.49 6.52 2.94
N SER A 100 12.51 5.91 3.60
CA SER A 100 11.63 6.55 4.57
C SER A 100 11.23 5.53 5.62
N ALA A 101 11.01 5.99 6.85
CA ALA A 101 10.73 5.15 8.03
C ALA A 101 9.48 5.63 8.79
N ASN A 102 8.51 6.20 8.06
CA ASN A 102 7.31 6.79 8.66
C ASN A 102 6.12 5.82 8.77
N LEU A 103 6.27 4.56 8.35
CA LEU A 103 5.30 3.47 8.55
C LEU A 103 5.89 2.37 9.44
N LEU A 104 7.03 1.78 9.06
CA LEU A 104 7.83 0.88 9.89
C LEU A 104 9.24 1.46 10.02
N ASP A 105 9.73 1.56 11.25
CA ASP A 105 11.05 2.10 11.56
C ASP A 105 11.93 1.04 12.23
N THR A 106 13.06 0.74 11.59
CA THR A 106 14.11 -0.14 12.08
C THR A 106 13.64 -1.54 12.50
N LEU A 107 12.62 -2.07 11.83
CA LEU A 107 12.09 -3.39 12.10
C LEU A 107 13.12 -4.48 11.78
N SER A 108 13.37 -5.40 12.71
CA SER A 108 14.25 -6.54 12.48
C SER A 108 13.63 -7.52 11.48
N ILE A 109 14.41 -7.97 10.49
CA ILE A 109 13.99 -8.99 9.51
C ILE A 109 14.65 -10.37 9.77
N ALA A 110 15.14 -10.58 11.00
CA ALA A 110 15.87 -11.78 11.40
C ALA A 110 14.98 -13.01 11.71
N ALA A 111 13.66 -12.85 11.66
CA ALA A 111 12.70 -13.93 11.89
C ALA A 111 11.63 -13.94 10.81
N THR A 112 11.10 -15.13 10.54
CA THR A 112 9.89 -15.30 9.73
C THR A 112 8.67 -14.89 10.54
N GLY A 113 7.65 -14.36 9.89
CA GLY A 113 6.42 -13.91 10.53
C GLY A 113 5.81 -12.71 9.84
N THR A 114 4.66 -12.28 10.36
CA THR A 114 3.96 -11.09 9.88
C THR A 114 4.14 -9.96 10.88
N PHE A 115 4.51 -8.78 10.39
CA PHE A 115 4.76 -7.57 11.18
C PHE A 115 3.97 -6.41 10.60
N ASP A 116 3.45 -5.51 11.43
CA ASP A 116 2.59 -4.42 10.94
C ASP A 116 3.00 -3.04 11.47
N ASN A 117 2.52 -1.98 10.80
CA ASN A 117 2.77 -0.59 11.19
C ASN A 117 1.89 -0.07 12.35
N THR A 118 1.17 -0.95 13.03
CA THR A 118 0.37 -0.65 14.22
C THR A 118 1.07 -1.14 15.49
N THR A 119 1.51 -2.39 15.52
CA THR A 119 2.17 -3.07 16.64
C THR A 119 3.69 -2.99 16.56
N ASP A 120 4.28 -3.08 15.37
CA ASP A 120 5.73 -3.24 15.17
C ASP A 120 6.40 -2.00 14.54
N LYS A 121 5.71 -0.86 14.56
CA LYS A 121 6.05 0.39 13.87
C LYS A 121 7.38 1.04 14.24
N GLY A 122 7.98 0.68 15.38
CA GLY A 122 9.18 1.34 15.89
C GLY A 122 8.94 2.78 16.34
N THR A 123 10.00 3.60 16.36
CA THR A 123 9.97 4.95 16.96
C THR A 123 9.24 5.96 16.07
N ASN A 124 9.57 5.99 14.78
CA ASN A 124 9.01 6.97 13.84
C ASN A 124 7.80 6.44 13.03
N GLY A 125 7.46 5.17 13.19
CA GLY A 125 6.37 4.55 12.46
C GLY A 125 4.99 5.07 12.88
N LYS A 126 4.13 5.29 11.89
CA LYS A 126 2.75 5.72 12.07
C LYS A 126 1.82 4.61 11.63
N SER A 127 0.69 4.47 12.33
CA SER A 127 -0.38 3.54 11.94
C SER A 127 -1.06 3.94 10.64
N ARG A 128 -0.97 5.22 10.24
CA ARG A 128 -1.51 5.73 8.96
C ARG A 128 -0.62 6.82 8.41
N GLN A 129 -0.57 6.93 7.09
CA GLN A 129 0.22 7.96 6.42
C GLN A 129 -0.47 8.42 5.14
N HIS A 130 -0.48 9.74 4.93
CA HIS A 130 -0.92 10.34 3.69
C HIS A 130 0.15 10.16 2.61
N LEU A 131 -0.24 9.66 1.46
CA LEU A 131 0.58 9.46 0.27
C LEU A 131 0.09 10.42 -0.81
N THR A 132 0.82 11.50 -1.04
CA THR A 132 0.50 12.46 -2.11
C THR A 132 0.70 11.82 -3.48
N ALA A 133 -0.07 12.26 -4.47
CA ALA A 133 0.04 11.81 -5.85
C ALA A 133 1.50 11.81 -6.34
N GLY A 134 1.91 10.68 -6.94
CA GLY A 134 3.27 10.47 -7.45
C GLY A 134 4.32 10.08 -6.38
N GLN A 135 3.93 9.97 -5.11
CA GLN A 135 4.80 9.40 -4.07
C GLN A 135 4.79 7.87 -4.10
N PHE A 136 5.84 7.30 -3.51
CA PHE A 136 6.09 5.87 -3.43
C PHE A 136 6.03 5.39 -1.99
N ILE A 137 5.65 4.14 -1.80
CA ILE A 137 6.00 3.33 -0.64
C ILE A 137 7.32 2.64 -0.95
N THR A 138 8.33 2.94 -0.15
CA THR A 138 9.64 2.31 -0.26
C THR A 138 9.93 1.46 0.97
N ALA A 139 10.51 0.29 0.76
CA ALA A 139 11.12 -0.52 1.81
C ALA A 139 12.62 -0.61 1.54
N THR A 140 13.41 -0.27 2.57
CA THR A 140 14.87 -0.22 2.50
C THR A 140 15.46 -1.05 3.61
N ALA A 141 16.22 -2.09 3.26
CA ALA A 141 17.02 -2.83 4.22
C ALA A 141 18.29 -2.04 4.59
N SER A 142 18.79 -2.25 5.80
CA SER A 142 20.06 -1.65 6.27
C SER A 142 21.31 -2.20 5.56
N GLY A 143 21.16 -3.28 4.78
CA GLY A 143 22.19 -3.87 3.92
C GLY A 143 21.55 -4.61 2.74
N THR A 144 22.29 -5.52 2.11
CA THR A 144 21.77 -6.38 1.03
C THR A 144 21.05 -7.60 1.62
N PRO A 145 19.72 -7.74 1.49
CA PRO A 145 18.99 -8.79 2.17
C PRO A 145 18.89 -10.06 1.30
N ALA A 146 20.04 -10.70 1.04
CA ALA A 146 20.19 -11.76 0.03
C ALA A 146 19.29 -13.00 0.23
N SER A 147 18.87 -13.31 1.46
CA SER A 147 17.97 -14.43 1.76
C SER A 147 16.53 -14.03 2.04
N LEU A 148 16.22 -12.73 1.98
CA LEU A 148 14.89 -12.23 2.30
C LEU A 148 13.89 -12.67 1.23
N ALA A 149 12.78 -13.26 1.67
CA ALA A 149 11.64 -13.55 0.82
C ALA A 149 10.33 -13.35 1.59
N GLY A 150 9.28 -13.01 0.85
CA GLY A 150 7.98 -12.70 1.43
C GLY A 150 7.21 -11.68 0.59
N ASN A 151 6.22 -11.04 1.20
CA ASN A 151 5.41 -9.99 0.57
C ASN A 151 5.17 -8.82 1.52
N LEU A 152 5.02 -7.63 0.93
CA LEU A 152 4.46 -6.46 1.59
C LEU A 152 3.02 -6.28 1.12
N TYR A 153 2.08 -6.29 2.06
CA TYR A 153 0.68 -5.95 1.85
C TYR A 153 0.47 -4.48 2.21
N ILE A 154 -0.15 -3.72 1.32
CA ILE A 154 -0.38 -2.28 1.50
C ILE A 154 -1.88 -2.04 1.37
N THR A 155 -2.53 -1.66 2.48
CA THR A 155 -3.96 -1.34 2.48
C THR A 155 -4.16 0.16 2.36
N TYR A 156 -4.80 0.61 1.28
CA TYR A 156 -4.94 2.03 0.95
C TYR A 156 -6.31 2.43 0.43
N TRP A 157 -6.59 3.74 0.53
CA TRP A 157 -7.86 4.36 0.13
C TRP A 157 -7.58 5.64 -0.65
N PRO A 158 -8.27 5.89 -1.77
CA PRO A 158 -8.19 7.20 -2.43
C PRO A 158 -8.85 8.28 -1.56
N VAL A 159 -8.26 9.47 -1.54
CA VAL A 159 -8.79 10.67 -0.85
C VAL A 159 -9.71 11.47 -1.75
#